data_AF-A0A954L9H0-F1
#
_entry.id   AF-A0A954L9H0-F1
#
_cell.length_a   1.000
_cell.length_b   1.000
_cell.length_c   1.000
_cell.angle_alpha   90.00
_cell.angle_beta   90.00
_cell.angle_gamma   90.00
#
_symmetry.space_group_name_H-M   'P 1'
#
loop_
_entity.id
_entity.type
_entity.pdbx_description
1 polymer ?
#
loop_
_entity_poly.entity_id
_entity_poly.type
_entity_poly.pdbx_seq_one_letter_code
_entity_poly.pdbx_strand_id
1 'polypeptide(L)'
;VFTDLRTTWVIAGIGHGHQSVTQPGIDPNLLLESSPDGVTASAGVLPYTEINADNIDSFHFHGDAASFPITTIIAVPASDRDRILLLGRYAAARTSAQCLKPPEVIGELMMVVLRVEQLVWISSALAVTVTVLMLGLVLFLSLRLRAVELHTMYCLGCSRGIIVQMAAGELLLMVTSATALALVAARASLYLSSEYLRSFLF
;
A
#
# COMPACT_ATOMS: atom_id res chain seq x y z
N VAL A 1 9.92 2.42 15.24
CA VAL A 1 11.14 2.01 15.97
C VAL A 1 11.79 3.29 16.49
N PHE A 2 12.05 3.39 17.78
CA PHE A 2 12.83 4.49 18.35
C PHE A 2 14.25 3.98 18.59
N THR A 3 15.25 4.75 18.17
CA THR A 3 16.67 4.43 18.34
C THR A 3 17.33 5.57 19.10
N ASP A 4 18.55 5.35 19.60
CA ASP A 4 19.37 6.42 20.12
C ASP A 4 19.88 7.36 19.00
N LEU A 5 20.40 8.52 19.40
CA LEU A 5 20.87 9.55 18.48
C LEU A 5 22.05 9.08 17.63
N ARG A 6 22.98 8.28 18.17
CA ARG A 6 24.15 7.80 17.42
C ARG A 6 23.69 6.87 16.31
N THR A 7 22.76 5.97 16.60
CA THR A 7 22.14 5.11 15.58
C THR A 7 21.45 5.94 14.49
N THR A 8 20.69 6.98 14.86
CA THR A 8 20.06 7.87 13.86
C THR A 8 21.10 8.58 12.99
N TRP A 9 22.22 9.05 13.58
CA TRP A 9 23.28 9.72 12.84
C TRP A 9 24.06 8.79 11.92
N VAL A 10 24.27 7.52 12.31
CA VAL A 10 24.84 6.51 11.42
C VAL A 10 23.90 6.24 10.24
N ILE A 11 22.60 6.09 10.48
CA ILE A 11 21.59 5.96 9.40
C ILE A 11 21.58 7.18 8.47
N ALA A 12 21.80 8.38 9.02
CA ALA A 12 21.92 9.62 8.26
C ALA A 12 23.26 9.79 7.53
N GLY A 13 24.20 8.84 7.65
CA GLY A 13 25.53 8.87 7.02
C GLY A 13 26.55 9.78 7.69
N ILE A 14 26.27 10.27 8.91
CA ILE A 14 27.17 11.15 9.68
C ILE A 14 28.25 10.34 10.41
N GLY A 15 27.89 9.12 10.85
CA GLY A 15 28.83 8.18 11.48
C GLY A 15 29.06 6.96 10.60
N HIS A 16 30.29 6.44 10.59
CA HIS A 16 30.65 5.23 9.86
C HIS A 16 31.81 4.49 10.51
N GLY A 17 31.92 3.19 10.22
CA GLY A 17 33.07 2.37 10.53
C GLY A 17 33.78 1.97 9.25
N HIS A 18 35.09 1.74 9.32
CA HIS A 18 35.90 1.31 8.18
C HIS A 18 36.39 -0.11 8.36
N GLN A 19 36.57 -0.82 7.25
CA GLN A 19 37.31 -2.06 7.25
C GLN A 19 38.73 -1.82 7.77
N SER A 20 39.20 -2.70 8.66
CA SER A 20 40.52 -2.57 9.25
C SER A 20 41.59 -2.61 8.17
N VAL A 21 42.50 -1.63 8.19
CA VAL A 21 43.59 -1.45 7.22
C VAL A 21 44.83 -2.30 7.54
N THR A 22 44.76 -3.12 8.59
CA THR A 22 45.83 -4.01 9.06
C THR A 22 45.60 -5.48 8.75
N GLN A 23 44.48 -5.84 8.11
CA GLN A 23 44.20 -7.22 7.71
C GLN A 23 45.02 -7.63 6.47
N PRO A 24 45.52 -8.88 6.42
CA PRO A 24 46.21 -9.38 5.23
C PRO A 24 45.25 -9.50 4.05
N GLY A 25 45.55 -8.83 2.93
CA GLY A 25 44.74 -8.85 1.70
C GLY A 25 44.22 -7.49 1.20
N ILE A 26 44.62 -6.39 1.84
CA ILE A 26 44.19 -5.04 1.46
C ILE A 26 44.99 -4.53 0.27
N ASP A 27 44.31 -3.86 -0.66
CA ASP A 27 44.93 -3.24 -1.83
C ASP A 27 45.98 -2.20 -1.37
N PRO A 28 47.27 -2.37 -1.73
CA PRO A 28 48.34 -1.44 -1.36
C PRO A 28 48.07 0.01 -1.78
N ASN A 29 47.24 0.23 -2.80
CA ASN A 29 46.85 1.56 -3.26
C ASN A 29 45.94 2.31 -2.26
N LEU A 30 45.37 1.60 -1.28
CA LEU A 30 44.56 2.19 -0.21
C LEU A 30 45.41 2.65 0.99
N LEU A 31 46.71 2.42 0.99
CA LEU A 31 47.63 2.82 2.06
C LEU A 31 48.45 4.04 1.61
N LEU A 32 48.29 5.16 2.32
CA LEU A 32 49.02 6.40 2.04
C LEU A 32 50.38 6.41 2.73
N GLU A 33 50.48 5.84 3.94
CA GLU A 33 51.71 5.72 4.70
C GLU A 33 51.65 4.49 5.61
N SER A 34 52.76 3.76 5.73
CA SER A 34 52.89 2.62 6.64
C SER A 34 54.22 2.72 7.37
N SER A 35 54.16 2.96 8.68
CA SER A 35 55.30 3.08 9.59
C SER A 35 55.12 2.09 10.76
N PRO A 36 56.20 1.66 11.44
CA PRO A 36 56.09 0.90 12.69
C PRO A 36 55.23 1.59 13.77
N ASP A 37 55.04 2.91 13.70
CA ASP A 37 54.23 3.69 14.65
C ASP A 37 52.75 3.86 14.23
N GLY A 38 52.36 3.45 13.02
CA GLY A 38 50.97 3.57 12.54
C GLY A 38 50.80 3.45 11.02
N VAL A 39 49.57 3.18 10.60
CA VAL A 39 49.16 3.06 9.19
C VAL A 39 48.15 4.16 8.87
N THR A 40 48.43 4.96 7.84
CA THR A 40 47.53 5.99 7.31
C THR A 40 46.90 5.47 6.02
N ALA A 41 45.58 5.30 6.01
CA ALA A 41 44.85 4.82 4.85
C ALA A 41 44.17 5.95 4.06
N SER A 42 43.91 5.69 2.79
CA SER A 42 43.26 6.64 1.88
C SER A 42 41.75 6.69 2.11
N ALA A 43 41.10 7.75 1.63
CA ALA A 43 39.65 7.89 1.66
C ALA A 43 38.89 6.84 0.83
N GLY A 44 39.61 5.93 0.14
CA GLY A 44 39.04 4.81 -0.62
C GLY A 44 38.68 3.58 0.22
N VAL A 45 38.97 3.58 1.53
CA VAL A 45 38.58 2.46 2.41
C VAL A 45 37.06 2.40 2.54
N LEU A 46 36.49 1.29 2.07
CA LEU A 46 35.04 1.09 2.07
C LEU A 46 34.50 1.03 3.51
N PRO A 47 33.40 1.74 3.81
CA PRO A 47 32.74 1.63 5.11
C PRO A 47 32.06 0.26 5.26
N TYR A 48 31.85 -0.16 6.50
CA TYR A 48 30.99 -1.31 6.78
C TYR A 48 29.54 -1.01 6.39
N THR A 49 28.87 -1.98 5.75
CA THR A 49 27.45 -1.89 5.37
C THR A 49 26.50 -2.41 6.45
N GLU A 50 27.04 -3.02 7.51
CA GLU A 50 26.30 -3.62 8.62
C GLU A 50 27.03 -3.36 9.94
N ILE A 51 26.26 -3.17 11.02
CA ILE A 51 26.78 -3.06 12.39
C ILE A 51 26.46 -4.36 13.13
N ASN A 52 27.47 -4.99 13.72
CA ASN A 52 27.35 -6.18 14.54
C ASN A 52 28.25 -6.08 15.79
N ALA A 53 28.22 -7.09 16.65
CA ALA A 53 28.97 -7.10 17.89
C ALA A 53 30.50 -7.01 17.69
N ASP A 54 31.01 -7.47 16.54
CA ASP A 54 32.45 -7.51 16.26
C ASP A 54 32.99 -6.17 15.73
N ASN A 55 32.13 -5.34 15.13
CA ASN A 55 32.56 -4.10 14.46
C ASN A 55 32.01 -2.81 15.07
N ILE A 56 31.11 -2.87 16.06
CA ILE A 56 30.47 -1.68 16.65
C ILE A 56 31.47 -0.64 17.17
N ASP A 57 32.58 -1.10 17.74
CA ASP A 57 33.63 -0.23 18.29
C ASP A 57 34.47 0.48 17.20
N SER A 58 34.35 0.05 15.94
CA SER A 58 35.05 0.69 14.80
C SER A 58 34.32 1.92 14.26
N PHE A 59 33.06 2.13 14.65
CA PHE A 59 32.25 3.26 14.17
C PHE A 59 32.61 4.54 14.91
N HIS A 60 32.81 5.61 14.17
CA HIS A 60 33.10 6.93 14.72
C HIS A 60 32.39 8.02 13.93
N PHE A 61 32.43 9.24 14.48
CA PHE A 61 31.81 10.42 13.91
C PHE A 61 32.88 11.47 13.64
N HIS A 62 32.81 12.10 12.48
CA HIS A 62 33.64 13.27 12.20
C HIS A 62 32.88 14.54 12.50
N GLY A 63 33.48 15.40 13.33
CA GLY A 63 32.89 16.67 13.72
C GLY A 63 32.42 16.70 15.16
N ASP A 64 31.86 17.84 15.55
CA ASP A 64 31.34 18.06 16.90
C ASP A 64 29.94 17.49 17.03
N ALA A 65 29.74 16.60 18.00
CA ALA A 65 28.45 16.00 18.29
C ALA A 65 27.37 17.05 18.63
N ALA A 66 27.74 18.21 19.17
CA ALA A 66 26.79 19.29 19.46
C ALA A 66 26.22 19.95 18.18
N SER A 67 26.88 19.77 17.04
CA SER A 67 26.44 20.32 15.74
C SER A 67 25.54 19.38 14.94
N PHE A 68 25.42 18.12 15.35
CA PHE A 68 24.67 17.13 14.59
C PHE A 68 23.15 17.35 14.69
N PRO A 69 22.41 17.12 13.59
CA PRO A 69 21.00 17.45 13.53
C PRO A 69 20.18 16.52 14.44
N ILE A 70 19.22 17.12 15.15
CA ILE A 70 18.13 16.40 15.80
C ILE A 70 16.88 16.65 14.97
N THR A 71 16.43 15.63 14.27
CA THR A 71 15.33 15.75 13.29
C THR A 71 13.96 15.55 13.91
N THR A 72 13.87 14.94 15.10
CA THR A 72 12.58 14.65 15.76
C THR A 72 12.73 14.67 17.27
N ILE A 73 11.74 15.26 17.94
CA ILE A 73 11.64 15.29 19.40
C ILE A 73 10.25 14.81 19.78
N ILE A 74 10.18 13.87 20.73
CA ILE A 74 8.92 13.48 21.35
C ILE A 74 8.72 14.36 22.58
N ALA A 75 7.73 15.25 22.51
CA ALA A 75 7.31 16.03 23.66
C ALA A 75 6.20 15.28 24.41
N VAL A 76 6.40 15.02 25.70
CA VAL A 76 5.40 14.42 26.60
C VAL A 76 4.89 15.50 27.56
N PRO A 77 3.79 16.21 27.23
CA PRO A 77 3.27 17.28 28.07
C PRO A 77 2.66 16.73 29.37
N ALA A 78 2.86 17.43 30.49
CA ALA A 78 2.39 17.02 31.81
C ALA A 78 0.86 17.18 31.99
N SER A 79 0.23 18.05 31.19
CA SER A 79 -1.22 18.28 31.22
C SER A 79 -1.79 18.59 29.83
N ASP A 80 -3.12 18.48 29.69
CA ASP A 80 -3.84 18.90 28.48
C ASP A 80 -3.59 20.37 28.14
N ARG A 81 -3.51 21.23 29.16
CA ARG A 81 -3.21 22.65 29.01
C ARG A 81 -1.83 22.85 28.40
N ASP A 82 -0.82 22.15 28.92
CA ASP A 82 0.56 22.25 28.41
C ASP A 82 0.67 21.70 26.99
N ARG A 83 -0.08 20.63 26.68
CA ARG A 83 -0.19 20.10 25.31
C ARG A 83 -0.72 21.16 24.35
N ILE A 84 -1.85 21.79 24.67
CA ILE A 84 -2.48 22.81 23.82
C ILE A 84 -1.55 24.02 23.65
N LEU A 85 -0.88 24.43 24.72
CA LEU A 85 0.07 25.55 24.69
C LEU A 85 1.28 25.24 23.81
N LEU A 86 1.81 24.01 23.89
CA LEU A 86 2.89 23.57 23.02
C LEU A 86 2.46 23.54 21.55
N LEU A 87 1.29 22.97 21.24
CA LEU A 87 0.75 22.95 19.89
C LEU A 87 0.56 24.36 19.33
N GLY A 88 0.02 25.28 20.13
CA GLY A 88 -0.17 26.68 19.73
C GLY A 88 1.14 27.41 19.43
N ARG A 89 2.21 27.16 20.20
CA ARG A 89 3.53 27.74 19.96
C ARG A 89 4.14 27.34 18.61
N TYR A 90 3.87 26.12 18.16
CA TYR A 90 4.39 25.56 16.91
C TYR A 90 3.37 25.51 15.77
N ALA A 91 2.21 26.18 15.92
CA ALA A 91 1.18 26.26 14.88
C ALA A 91 1.46 27.35 13.82
N ALA A 92 2.36 28.31 14.11
CA ALA A 92 2.65 29.41 13.22
C ALA A 92 3.67 29.03 12.13
N ALA A 93 3.47 29.49 10.90
CA ALA A 93 4.34 29.21 9.74
C ALA A 93 5.78 29.78 9.82
N ARG A 94 6.17 30.38 10.95
CA ARG A 94 7.47 31.03 11.16
C ARG A 94 8.43 30.25 12.07
N THR A 95 8.06 29.05 12.50
CA THR A 95 8.96 28.18 13.29
C THR A 95 9.71 27.23 12.38
N SER A 96 10.99 26.98 12.68
CA SER A 96 11.83 25.99 11.99
C SER A 96 11.43 24.54 12.29
N ALA A 97 10.48 24.33 13.20
CA ALA A 97 9.95 23.04 13.59
C ALA A 97 8.42 23.06 13.57
N GLN A 98 7.82 21.91 13.27
CA GLN A 98 6.38 21.68 13.28
C GLN A 98 6.04 20.65 14.36
N CYS A 99 5.02 20.95 15.17
CA CYS A 99 4.48 19.98 16.10
C CYS A 99 3.44 19.12 15.38
N LEU A 100 3.72 17.82 15.25
CA LEU A 100 2.82 16.85 14.64
C LEU A 100 2.16 16.00 15.72
N LYS A 101 0.93 15.58 15.46
CA LYS A 101 0.23 14.57 16.26
C LYS A 101 0.08 13.30 15.40
N PRO A 102 1.04 12.37 15.47
CA PRO A 102 1.12 11.27 14.52
C PRO A 102 -0.18 10.45 14.38
N PRO A 103 -0.90 10.10 15.47
CA PRO A 103 -2.14 9.32 15.34
C PRO A 103 -3.25 10.06 14.59
N GLU A 104 -3.39 11.37 14.82
CA GLU A 104 -4.42 12.19 14.19
C GLU A 104 -4.12 12.36 12.69
N VAL A 105 -2.87 12.68 12.34
CA VAL A 105 -2.45 12.86 10.94
C VAL A 105 -2.58 11.57 10.14
N ILE A 106 -2.15 10.43 10.69
CA ILE A 106 -2.31 9.14 10.02
C ILE A 106 -3.78 8.77 9.87
N GLY A 107 -4.62 9.03 10.89
CA GLY A 107 -6.05 8.82 10.81
C GLY A 107 -6.74 9.65 9.72
N GLU A 108 -6.35 10.91 9.58
CA GLU A 108 -6.84 11.80 8.52
C GLU A 108 -6.44 11.32 7.12
N LEU A 109 -5.18 10.92 6.94
CA LEU A 109 -4.69 10.37 5.67
C LEU A 109 -5.39 9.05 5.33
N MET A 110 -5.58 8.16 6.31
CA MET A 110 -6.34 6.92 6.12
C MET A 110 -7.80 7.18 5.75
N MET A 111 -8.45 8.20 6.34
CA MET A 111 -9.81 8.58 5.96
C MET A 111 -9.92 8.98 4.48
N VAL A 112 -8.93 9.67 3.93
CA VAL A 112 -8.95 10.07 2.50
C VAL A 112 -8.78 8.85 1.60
N VAL A 113 -7.84 7.96 1.91
CA VAL A 113 -7.60 6.75 1.10
C VAL A 113 -8.80 5.80 1.16
N LEU A 114 -9.41 5.63 2.33
CA LEU A 114 -10.55 4.73 2.51
C LEU A 114 -11.87 5.26 1.91
N ARG A 115 -11.98 6.56 1.60
CA ARG A 115 -13.14 7.09 0.86
C ARG A 115 -13.29 6.51 -0.55
N VAL A 116 -12.18 6.10 -1.18
CA VAL A 116 -12.22 5.48 -2.51
C VAL A 116 -12.99 4.16 -2.47
N GLU A 117 -12.81 3.37 -1.40
CA GLU A 117 -13.55 2.12 -1.21
C GLU A 117 -15.06 2.37 -1.14
N GLN A 118 -15.46 3.40 -0.39
CA GLN A 118 -16.87 3.75 -0.24
C GLN A 118 -17.51 4.20 -1.57
N LEU A 119 -16.78 4.94 -2.40
CA LEU A 119 -17.25 5.34 -3.73
C LEU A 119 -17.46 4.14 -4.66
N VAL A 120 -16.52 3.18 -4.64
CA VAL A 120 -16.62 1.94 -5.43
C VAL A 120 -17.82 1.12 -4.96
N TRP A 121 -18.05 1.01 -3.65
CA TRP A 121 -19.22 0.32 -3.12
C TRP A 121 -20.55 0.97 -3.54
N ILE A 122 -20.67 2.30 -3.42
CA ILE A 122 -21.89 3.02 -3.80
C ILE A 122 -22.17 2.88 -5.31
N SER A 123 -21.15 3.08 -6.14
CA SER A 123 -21.28 2.94 -7.60
C SER A 123 -21.64 1.51 -8.00
N SER A 124 -21.04 0.50 -7.37
CA SER A 124 -21.34 -0.92 -7.61
C SER A 124 -22.76 -1.27 -7.16
N ALA A 125 -23.19 -0.81 -5.99
CA ALA A 125 -24.55 -1.04 -5.50
C ALA A 125 -25.61 -0.41 -6.43
N LEU A 126 -25.35 0.81 -6.92
CA LEU A 126 -26.22 1.48 -7.89
C LEU A 126 -26.29 0.69 -9.20
N ALA A 127 -25.15 0.26 -9.75
CA ALA A 127 -25.09 -0.52 -10.97
C ALA A 127 -25.87 -1.84 -10.84
N VAL A 128 -25.66 -2.59 -9.76
CA VAL A 128 -26.41 -3.83 -9.46
C VAL A 128 -27.91 -3.55 -9.40
N THR A 129 -28.32 -2.46 -8.74
CA THR A 129 -29.74 -2.08 -8.65
C THR A 129 -30.35 -1.84 -10.02
N VAL A 130 -29.67 -1.08 -10.88
CA VAL A 130 -30.12 -0.82 -12.26
C VAL A 130 -30.19 -2.11 -13.07
N THR A 131 -29.18 -2.99 -12.96
CA THR A 131 -29.16 -4.29 -13.65
C THR A 131 -30.30 -5.19 -13.19
N VAL A 132 -30.61 -5.25 -11.90
CA VAL A 132 -31.73 -6.04 -11.36
C VAL A 132 -33.07 -5.50 -11.87
N LEU A 133 -33.26 -4.17 -11.88
CA LEU A 133 -34.48 -3.56 -12.42
C LEU A 133 -34.64 -3.83 -13.92
N MET A 134 -33.56 -3.72 -14.68
CA MET A 134 -33.55 -4.03 -16.11
C MET A 134 -33.87 -5.50 -16.36
N LEU A 135 -33.27 -6.41 -15.61
CA LEU A 135 -33.57 -7.84 -15.68
C LEU A 135 -35.03 -8.11 -15.35
N GLY A 136 -35.56 -7.49 -14.30
CA GLY A 136 -36.97 -7.58 -13.92
C GLY A 136 -37.91 -7.13 -15.05
N LEU A 137 -37.59 -6.02 -15.73
CA LEU A 137 -38.35 -5.52 -16.89
C LEU A 137 -38.31 -6.51 -18.06
N VAL A 138 -37.14 -7.05 -18.38
CA VAL A 138 -36.97 -8.05 -19.45
C VAL A 138 -37.79 -9.30 -19.14
N LEU A 139 -37.70 -9.84 -17.92
CA LEU A 139 -38.48 -11.01 -17.50
C LEU A 139 -39.99 -10.74 -17.55
N PHE A 140 -40.43 -9.58 -17.09
CA PHE A 140 -41.82 -9.18 -17.17
C PHE A 140 -42.33 -9.15 -18.62
N LEU A 141 -41.54 -8.55 -19.53
CA LEU A 141 -41.88 -8.50 -20.95
C LEU A 141 -41.89 -9.89 -21.59
N SER A 142 -40.90 -10.74 -21.27
CA SER A 142 -40.84 -12.13 -21.74
C SER A 142 -42.07 -12.93 -21.30
N LEU A 143 -42.49 -12.82 -20.04
CA LEU A 143 -43.69 -13.48 -19.54
C LEU A 143 -44.95 -12.94 -20.22
N ARG A 144 -45.03 -11.62 -20.45
CA ARG A 144 -46.16 -11.00 -21.16
C ARG A 144 -46.27 -11.49 -22.60
N LEU A 145 -45.16 -11.61 -23.33
CA LEU A 145 -45.14 -12.11 -24.69
C LEU A 145 -45.53 -13.60 -24.77
N ARG A 146 -45.19 -14.38 -23.75
CA ARG A 146 -45.49 -15.83 -23.66
C ARG A 146 -46.86 -16.16 -23.08
N ALA A 147 -47.69 -15.17 -22.77
CA ALA A 147 -49.02 -15.40 -22.22
C ALA A 147 -49.86 -16.36 -23.08
N VAL A 148 -49.73 -16.29 -24.41
CA VAL A 148 -50.44 -17.17 -25.35
C VAL A 148 -49.92 -18.61 -25.30
N GLU A 149 -48.60 -18.80 -25.23
CA GLU A 149 -47.98 -20.13 -25.09
C GLU A 149 -48.37 -20.79 -23.76
N LEU A 150 -48.32 -20.01 -22.67
CA LEU A 150 -48.70 -20.43 -21.32
C LEU A 150 -50.18 -20.84 -21.26
N HIS A 151 -51.06 -20.08 -21.92
CA HIS A 151 -52.48 -20.42 -22.04
C HIS A 151 -52.69 -21.71 -22.85
N THR A 152 -51.92 -21.90 -23.93
CA THR A 152 -51.99 -23.13 -24.74
C THR A 152 -51.58 -24.36 -23.95
N MET A 153 -50.49 -24.29 -23.15
CA MET A 153 -50.09 -25.38 -22.25
C MET A 153 -51.16 -25.69 -21.22
N TYR A 154 -51.82 -24.67 -20.67
CA TYR A 154 -52.94 -24.86 -19.76
C TYR A 154 -54.11 -25.60 -20.44
N CYS A 155 -54.47 -25.21 -21.67
CA CYS A 155 -55.51 -25.91 -22.45
C CYS A 155 -55.14 -27.37 -22.78
N LEU A 156 -53.86 -27.69 -22.94
CA LEU A 156 -53.35 -29.06 -23.13
C LEU A 156 -53.35 -29.89 -21.84
N GLY A 157 -53.79 -29.32 -20.71
CA GLY A 157 -53.91 -30.03 -19.42
C GLY A 157 -52.64 -30.01 -18.58
N CYS A 158 -51.63 -29.20 -18.91
CA CYS A 158 -50.43 -29.08 -18.09
C CYS A 158 -50.75 -28.44 -16.73
N SER A 159 -50.18 -29.00 -15.66
CA SER A 159 -50.30 -28.43 -14.32
C SER A 159 -49.50 -27.12 -14.20
N ARG A 160 -49.95 -26.21 -13.32
CA ARG A 160 -49.28 -24.91 -13.08
C ARG A 160 -47.82 -25.08 -12.64
N GLY A 161 -47.49 -26.19 -11.99
CA GLY A 161 -46.12 -26.52 -11.57
C GLY A 161 -45.19 -26.83 -12.75
N ILE A 162 -45.63 -27.61 -13.74
CA ILE A 162 -44.83 -27.93 -14.94
C ILE A 162 -44.53 -26.66 -15.73
N ILE A 163 -45.51 -25.78 -15.86
CA ILE A 163 -45.37 -24.50 -16.56
C ILE A 163 -44.30 -23.61 -15.89
N VAL A 164 -44.32 -23.52 -14.55
CA VAL A 164 -43.31 -22.78 -13.78
C VAL A 164 -41.93 -23.44 -13.87
N GLN A 165 -41.85 -24.76 -13.79
CA GLN A 165 -40.59 -25.49 -13.91
C GLN A 165 -39.94 -25.30 -15.28
N MET A 166 -40.72 -25.30 -16.36
CA MET A 166 -40.21 -25.06 -17.71
C MET A 166 -39.63 -23.64 -17.83
N ALA A 167 -40.37 -22.62 -17.38
CA ALA A 167 -39.91 -21.23 -17.41
C ALA A 167 -38.67 -21.02 -16.53
N ALA A 168 -38.62 -21.66 -15.35
CA ALA A 168 -37.47 -21.62 -14.46
C ALA A 168 -36.24 -22.31 -15.10
N GLY A 169 -36.42 -23.43 -15.80
CA GLY A 169 -35.35 -24.12 -16.51
C GLY A 169 -34.75 -23.26 -17.61
N GLU A 170 -35.58 -22.55 -18.37
CA GLU A 170 -35.10 -21.61 -19.38
C GLU A 170 -34.33 -20.43 -18.78
N LEU A 171 -34.86 -19.83 -17.70
CA LEU A 171 -34.15 -18.77 -16.98
C LEU A 171 -32.80 -19.25 -16.46
N LEU A 172 -32.75 -20.48 -15.93
CA LEU A 172 -31.52 -21.08 -15.43
C LEU A 172 -30.51 -21.32 -16.56
N LEU A 173 -30.95 -21.75 -17.75
CA LEU A 173 -30.09 -21.87 -18.94
C LEU A 173 -29.54 -20.52 -19.39
N MET A 174 -30.36 -19.46 -19.41
CA MET A 174 -29.89 -18.11 -19.74
C MET A 174 -28.89 -17.58 -18.71
N VAL A 175 -29.16 -17.74 -17.42
CA VAL A 175 -28.26 -17.26 -16.35
C VAL A 175 -26.94 -18.01 -16.36
N THR A 176 -26.97 -19.34 -16.51
CA THR A 176 -25.75 -20.16 -16.56
C THR A 176 -24.90 -19.84 -17.79
N SER A 177 -25.51 -19.71 -18.97
CA SER A 177 -24.79 -19.31 -20.19
C SER A 177 -24.23 -17.89 -20.12
N ALA A 178 -24.99 -16.93 -19.61
CA ALA A 178 -24.51 -15.56 -19.41
C ALA A 178 -23.35 -15.49 -18.41
N THR A 179 -23.42 -16.25 -17.31
CA THR A 179 -22.36 -16.32 -16.29
C THR A 179 -21.08 -16.93 -16.87
N ALA A 180 -21.20 -18.02 -17.65
CA ALA A 180 -20.07 -18.62 -18.33
C ALA A 180 -19.39 -17.64 -19.29
N LEU A 181 -20.17 -16.92 -20.09
CA LEU A 181 -19.66 -15.91 -21.02
C LEU A 181 -18.97 -14.75 -20.28
N ALA A 182 -19.56 -14.27 -19.18
CA ALA A 182 -18.98 -13.20 -18.36
C ALA A 182 -17.64 -13.61 -17.74
N LEU A 183 -17.52 -14.85 -17.24
CA LEU A 183 -16.26 -15.37 -16.70
C LEU A 183 -15.17 -15.46 -17.77
N VAL A 184 -15.52 -15.90 -18.98
CA VAL A 184 -14.57 -15.94 -20.11
C VAL A 184 -14.12 -14.52 -20.48
N ALA A 185 -15.05 -13.58 -20.60
CA ALA A 185 -14.73 -12.18 -20.88
C ALA A 185 -13.82 -11.57 -19.79
N ALA A 186 -14.14 -11.79 -18.52
CA ALA A 186 -13.32 -11.30 -17.40
C ALA A 186 -11.90 -11.89 -17.42
N ARG A 187 -11.77 -13.20 -17.67
CA ARG A 187 -10.46 -13.86 -17.83
C ARG A 187 -9.67 -13.28 -19.01
N ALA A 188 -10.33 -13.04 -20.13
CA ALA A 188 -9.70 -12.45 -21.31
C ALA A 188 -9.21 -11.01 -21.04
N SER A 189 -10.02 -10.19 -20.36
CA SER A 189 -9.62 -8.83 -19.97
C SER A 189 -8.40 -8.82 -19.05
N LEU A 190 -8.34 -9.74 -18.07
CA LEU A 190 -7.17 -9.86 -17.18
C LEU A 190 -5.92 -10.27 -17.95
N TYR A 191 -6.03 -11.24 -18.85
CA TYR A 191 -4.91 -11.67 -19.70
C TYR A 191 -4.38 -10.51 -20.55
N LEU A 192 -5.25 -9.80 -21.27
CA LEU A 192 -4.86 -8.64 -22.08
C LEU A 192 -4.22 -7.54 -21.22
N SER A 193 -4.81 -7.21 -20.07
CA SER A 193 -4.27 -6.18 -19.18
C SER A 193 -2.86 -6.50 -18.69
N SER A 194 -2.57 -7.79 -18.46
CA SER A 194 -1.25 -8.25 -18.03
C SER A 194 -0.19 -8.12 -19.11
N GLU A 195 -0.56 -8.33 -20.38
CA GLU A 195 0.33 -8.10 -21.53
C GLU A 195 0.58 -6.60 -21.75
N TYR A 196 -0.46 -5.77 -21.68
CA TYR A 196 -0.33 -4.32 -21.82
C TYR A 196 0.50 -3.67 -20.70
N LEU A 197 0.29 -4.07 -19.45
CA LEU A 197 1.09 -3.56 -18.32
C LEU A 197 2.56 -4.00 -18.41
N ARG A 198 2.82 -5.24 -18.86
CA ARG A 198 4.21 -5.70 -19.09
C ARG A 198 4.91 -4.92 -20.19
N SER A 199 4.21 -4.59 -21.28
CA SER A 199 4.77 -3.82 -22.40
C SER A 199 4.97 -2.33 -22.09
N PHE A 200 4.37 -1.80 -21.01
CA PHE A 200 4.49 -0.38 -20.65
C PHE A 200 5.53 -0.14 -19.55
N LEU A 201 5.81 -1.16 -18.72
CA LEU A 201 6.79 -1.10 -17.62
C LEU A 201 8.19 -1.61 -17.99
N PHE A 202 8.33 -2.26 -19.14
CA PHE A 202 9.60 -2.74 -19.73
C PHE A 202 9.67 -2.35 -21.20
#